data_AF-A0A553ZTW3-F1
#
_entry.id   AF-A0A553ZTW3-F1
#
_cell.length_a   1.000
_cell.length_b   1.000
_cell.length_c   1.000
_cell.angle_alpha   90.00
_cell.angle_beta   90.00
_cell.angle_gamma   90.00
#
_symmetry.space_group_name_H-M   'P 1'
#
loop_
_entity.id
_entity.type
_entity.pdbx_description
1 polymer ?
#
loop_
_entity_poly.entity_id
_entity_poly.type
_entity_poly.pdbx_seq_one_letter_code
_entity_poly.pdbx_strand_id
1 'polypeptide(L)'
;MGTVTGKEYVDRINGLKNQIWIDGERVQGDLSDHPAFRGILSTKAALYDFVQSNPNQLMDASQKYNFSFEIPRTHEQLIKRREAIRFWASQSAGLLGRSPDYVNSAIMAMASYAPFFGEYSDNMKQIYEEAREQDYSFTHTFINPQISRKFYWPDGDDETVIAAKVVKETPEGLVIRGARMLATQGGLTDQLLVLPAGSFTDSSYLFGFSIPSNTPGLSFVCRPSYAENASTFDQPLASRFDEGDAMVVFDDVLVPWKRVFLYGDSEITSNLKTDTGLEAFLLYQSANRQLVKTEWILGIAQLMVESLSVAEYQHIQEKVSEVAMAKEIMNGLILASEEAAIKNEYGVLVPNGLQLKMAFHYYQKTYPRLAEILTLLGASGLICIPTEKDFESPNEAVLSHTLQGERLAAKDKIKLNRMAWDLTMSSFGSRQTLYERLFFGDPVRTPVSIYSMYPKESAKEKVLSFLSIDLE
;
A
#
# COMPACT_ATOMS: atom_id res chain seq x y z
N MET A 1 -13.11 22.24 6.92
CA MET A 1 -13.95 21.07 7.31
C MET A 1 -13.01 19.88 7.34
N GLY A 2 -13.06 19.01 8.35
CA GLY A 2 -12.01 18.00 8.57
C GLY A 2 -12.15 16.68 7.79
N THR A 3 -13.25 16.50 7.05
CA THR A 3 -13.46 15.40 6.10
C THR A 3 -14.10 15.97 4.84
N VAL A 4 -13.73 15.45 3.67
CA VAL A 4 -14.25 15.91 2.37
C VAL A 4 -15.13 14.84 1.72
N THR A 5 -16.03 15.26 0.83
CA THR A 5 -16.86 14.36 0.02
C THR A 5 -16.04 13.76 -1.13
N GLY A 6 -16.51 12.66 -1.70
CA GLY A 6 -15.94 12.09 -2.91
C GLY A 6 -15.93 13.07 -4.08
N LYS A 7 -16.97 13.91 -4.19
CA LYS A 7 -17.03 14.98 -5.19
C LYS A 7 -15.96 16.04 -4.97
N GLU A 8 -15.82 16.57 -3.75
CA GLU A 8 -14.79 17.57 -3.43
C GLU A 8 -13.38 17.02 -3.67
N TYR A 9 -13.14 15.76 -3.33
CA TYR A 9 -11.89 15.07 -3.64
C TYR A 9 -11.63 15.02 -5.16
N VAL A 10 -12.59 14.59 -5.98
CA VAL A 10 -12.41 14.50 -7.44
C VAL A 10 -12.20 15.87 -8.07
N ASP A 11 -13.03 16.86 -7.70
CA ASP A 11 -12.92 18.23 -8.20
C ASP A 11 -11.54 18.82 -7.88
N ARG A 12 -11.02 18.55 -6.66
CA ARG A 12 -9.69 18.97 -6.24
C ARG A 12 -8.59 18.30 -7.07
N ILE A 13 -8.63 16.97 -7.24
CA ILE A 13 -7.63 16.23 -8.03
C ILE A 13 -7.62 16.68 -9.49
N ASN A 14 -8.79 16.88 -10.11
CA ASN A 14 -8.88 17.40 -11.47
C ASN A 14 -8.35 18.83 -11.59
N GLY A 15 -8.57 19.66 -10.56
CA GLY A 15 -8.11 21.05 -10.49
C GLY A 15 -6.60 21.21 -10.35
N LEU A 16 -5.88 20.22 -9.81
CA LEU A 16 -4.42 20.30 -9.63
C LEU A 16 -3.66 20.34 -10.96
N LYS A 17 -4.20 19.72 -12.01
CA LYS A 17 -3.56 19.61 -13.33
C LYS A 17 -2.13 19.05 -13.25
N ASN A 18 -1.97 18.01 -12.43
CA ASN A 18 -0.70 17.29 -12.22
C ASN A 18 -0.06 16.89 -13.56
N GLN A 19 1.27 16.91 -13.64
CA GLN A 19 1.99 16.50 -14.84
C GLN A 19 2.15 14.98 -14.86
N ILE A 20 1.23 14.30 -15.55
CA ILE A 20 1.20 12.84 -15.67
C ILE A 20 1.44 12.45 -17.13
N TRP A 21 2.30 11.46 -17.33
CA TRP A 21 2.62 10.88 -18.63
C TRP A 21 2.25 9.39 -18.63
N ILE A 22 1.54 8.95 -19.67
CA ILE A 22 1.20 7.55 -19.90
C ILE A 22 1.26 7.28 -21.40
N ASP A 23 1.78 6.12 -21.81
CA ASP A 23 1.93 5.72 -23.22
C ASP A 23 2.62 6.76 -24.12
N GLY A 24 3.59 7.48 -23.54
CA GLY A 24 4.40 8.48 -24.25
C GLY A 24 3.75 9.86 -24.37
N GLU A 25 2.52 10.03 -23.85
CA GLU A 25 1.77 11.28 -23.96
C GLU A 25 1.48 11.88 -22.58
N ARG A 26 1.45 13.21 -22.51
CA ARG A 26 1.00 13.93 -21.33
C ARG A 26 -0.52 13.86 -21.28
N VAL A 27 -1.06 13.38 -20.16
CA VAL A 27 -2.50 13.30 -19.92
C VAL A 27 -3.13 14.69 -20.02
N GLN A 28 -4.14 14.81 -20.88
CA GLN A 28 -4.93 16.03 -21.08
C GLN A 28 -6.30 15.89 -20.44
N GLY A 29 -6.88 17.01 -20.01
CA GLY A 29 -8.24 17.04 -19.44
C GLY A 29 -8.32 16.68 -17.96
N ASP A 30 -9.44 16.12 -17.56
CA ASP A 30 -9.72 15.72 -16.18
C ASP A 30 -9.31 14.26 -15.96
N LEU A 31 -8.58 14.01 -14.87
CA LEU A 31 -8.07 12.67 -14.56
C LEU A 31 -9.22 11.70 -14.26
N SER A 32 -10.32 12.19 -13.70
CA SER A 32 -11.52 11.39 -13.44
C SER A 32 -12.18 10.82 -14.68
N ASP A 33 -11.94 11.43 -15.84
CA ASP A 33 -12.56 11.02 -17.11
C ASP A 33 -11.62 10.13 -17.93
N HIS A 34 -10.32 10.19 -17.64
CA HIS A 34 -9.31 9.42 -18.33
C HIS A 34 -9.52 7.91 -18.10
N PRO A 35 -9.61 7.08 -19.16
CA PRO A 35 -9.89 5.65 -19.04
C PRO A 35 -8.97 4.89 -18.08
N ALA A 36 -7.68 5.26 -18.05
CA ALA A 36 -6.69 4.65 -17.17
C ALA A 36 -6.92 4.93 -15.67
N PHE A 37 -7.59 6.03 -15.29
CA PHE A 37 -7.64 6.52 -13.90
C PHE A 37 -9.06 6.66 -13.34
N ARG A 38 -10.09 6.76 -14.19
CA ARG A 38 -11.49 6.91 -13.77
C ARG A 38 -11.93 5.87 -12.74
N GLY A 39 -11.49 4.62 -12.90
CA GLY A 39 -11.84 3.51 -12.01
C GLY A 39 -11.31 3.72 -10.59
N ILE A 40 -10.00 3.99 -10.47
CA ILE A 40 -9.37 4.21 -9.17
C ILE A 40 -9.82 5.52 -8.52
N LEU A 41 -10.01 6.59 -9.29
CA LEU A 41 -10.49 7.87 -8.76
C LEU A 41 -11.94 7.78 -8.28
N SER A 42 -12.81 7.06 -9.00
CA SER A 42 -14.17 6.75 -8.54
C SER A 42 -14.15 5.91 -7.27
N THR A 43 -13.29 4.90 -7.20
CA THR A 43 -13.12 4.09 -5.98
C THR A 43 -12.68 4.95 -4.80
N LYS A 44 -11.68 5.82 -4.98
CA LYS A 44 -11.22 6.73 -3.92
C LYS A 44 -12.31 7.71 -3.49
N ALA A 45 -13.05 8.28 -4.44
CA ALA A 45 -14.19 9.14 -4.14
C ALA A 45 -15.22 8.43 -3.26
N ALA A 46 -15.55 7.17 -3.58
CA ALA A 46 -16.45 6.37 -2.77
C ALA A 46 -15.91 6.12 -1.35
N LEU A 47 -14.59 6.00 -1.17
CA LEU A 47 -14.00 5.88 0.17
C LEU A 47 -14.15 7.15 1.00
N TYR A 48 -14.05 8.34 0.39
CA TYR A 48 -14.34 9.61 1.07
C TYR A 48 -15.80 9.72 1.49
N ASP A 49 -16.74 9.39 0.60
CA ASP A 49 -18.18 9.34 0.93
C ASP A 49 -18.49 8.28 2.00
N PHE A 50 -17.73 7.18 2.01
CA PHE A 50 -17.87 6.11 3.00
C PHE A 50 -17.53 6.58 4.42
N VAL A 51 -16.57 7.50 4.59
CA VAL A 51 -16.28 8.14 5.90
C VAL A 51 -17.49 8.90 6.40
N GLN A 52 -18.05 9.76 5.54
CA GLN A 52 -19.18 10.60 5.92
C GLN A 52 -20.43 9.78 6.24
N SER A 53 -20.59 8.65 5.55
CA SER A 53 -21.72 7.74 5.76
C SER A 53 -21.53 6.86 7.02
N ASN A 54 -20.30 6.70 7.52
CA ASN A 54 -19.98 5.84 8.66
C ASN A 54 -19.07 6.54 9.69
N PRO A 55 -19.47 7.70 10.22
CA PRO A 55 -18.61 8.54 11.06
C PRO A 55 -18.19 7.83 12.36
N ASN A 56 -19.08 7.02 12.95
CA ASN A 56 -18.79 6.28 14.19
C ASN A 56 -17.61 5.31 14.04
N GLN A 57 -17.45 4.71 12.86
CA GLN A 57 -16.40 3.74 12.58
C GLN A 57 -15.14 4.40 11.98
N LEU A 58 -15.31 5.46 11.19
CA LEU A 58 -14.25 5.98 10.31
C LEU A 58 -13.80 7.42 10.61
N MET A 59 -14.34 8.05 11.64
CA MET A 59 -13.81 9.31 12.16
C MET A 59 -13.10 9.14 13.50
N ASP A 60 -12.23 10.09 13.81
CA ASP A 60 -11.53 10.21 15.08
C ASP A 60 -12.50 10.45 16.25
N ALA A 61 -11.98 10.43 17.49
CA ALA A 61 -12.80 10.68 18.68
C ALA A 61 -13.54 12.04 18.66
N SER A 62 -13.01 13.04 17.93
CA SER A 62 -13.67 14.34 17.78
C SER A 62 -14.78 14.38 16.74
N GLN A 63 -14.99 13.27 15.99
CA GLN A 63 -15.96 13.16 14.90
C GLN A 63 -15.75 14.23 13.82
N LYS A 64 -14.51 14.70 13.66
CA LYS A 64 -14.18 15.78 12.75
C LYS A 64 -13.24 15.34 11.63
N TYR A 65 -12.33 14.43 11.94
CA TYR A 65 -11.25 14.04 11.04
C TYR A 65 -11.30 12.54 10.74
N ASN A 66 -10.69 12.15 9.62
CA ASN A 66 -10.52 10.76 9.27
C ASN A 66 -9.78 9.98 10.39
N PHE A 67 -10.26 8.78 10.74
CA PHE A 67 -9.68 7.93 11.80
C PHE A 67 -8.17 7.71 11.64
N SER A 68 -7.68 7.72 10.39
CA SER A 68 -6.28 7.44 10.08
C SER A 68 -5.31 8.51 10.61
N PHE A 69 -5.79 9.72 10.89
CA PHE A 69 -5.01 10.79 11.54
C PHE A 69 -5.03 10.71 13.08
N GLU A 70 -5.88 9.88 13.70
CA GLU A 70 -5.93 9.76 15.16
C GLU A 70 -4.64 9.13 15.69
N ILE A 71 -3.96 9.82 16.63
CA ILE A 71 -2.77 9.35 17.32
C ILE A 71 -3.21 8.43 18.47
N PRO A 72 -2.94 7.11 18.42
CA PRO A 72 -3.37 6.19 19.46
C PRO A 72 -2.55 6.36 20.74
N ARG A 73 -3.22 6.46 21.89
CA ARG A 73 -2.61 6.57 23.23
C ARG A 73 -3.09 5.48 24.20
N THR A 74 -4.09 4.72 23.79
CA THR A 74 -4.68 3.60 24.55
C THR A 74 -4.85 2.38 23.64
N HIS A 75 -4.94 1.19 24.25
CA HIS A 75 -5.22 -0.04 23.49
C HIS A 75 -6.58 0.03 22.78
N GLU A 76 -7.58 0.67 23.40
CA GLU A 76 -8.90 0.87 22.79
C GLU A 76 -8.81 1.68 21.49
N GLN A 77 -8.02 2.76 21.47
CA GLN A 77 -7.79 3.54 20.24
C GLN A 77 -7.04 2.74 19.17
N LEU A 78 -6.09 1.91 19.57
CA LEU A 78 -5.37 1.02 18.65
C LEU A 78 -6.31 -0.04 18.06
N ILE A 79 -7.18 -0.64 18.87
CA ILE A 79 -8.23 -1.59 18.45
C ILE A 79 -9.25 -0.92 17.52
N LYS A 80 -9.73 0.29 17.86
CA LYS A 80 -10.62 1.06 16.99
C LYS A 80 -9.96 1.31 15.63
N ARG A 81 -8.66 1.63 15.62
CA ARG A 81 -7.88 1.78 14.38
C ARG A 81 -7.84 0.48 13.58
N ARG A 82 -7.58 -0.68 14.20
CA ARG A 82 -7.64 -2.01 13.56
C ARG A 82 -8.95 -2.20 12.79
N GLU A 83 -10.05 -1.96 13.47
CA GLU A 83 -11.40 -2.21 12.98
C GLU A 83 -11.76 -1.25 11.85
N ALA A 84 -11.41 0.03 12.00
CA ALA A 84 -11.56 1.03 10.95
C ALA A 84 -10.76 0.68 9.69
N ILE A 85 -9.49 0.24 9.82
CA ILE A 85 -8.67 -0.21 8.68
C ILE A 85 -9.35 -1.38 7.96
N ARG A 86 -9.81 -2.40 8.69
CA ARG A 86 -10.47 -3.58 8.09
C ARG A 86 -11.79 -3.19 7.41
N PHE A 87 -12.60 -2.36 8.07
CA PHE A 87 -13.88 -1.90 7.52
C PHE A 87 -13.68 -1.07 6.26
N TRP A 88 -12.70 -0.17 6.24
CA TRP A 88 -12.33 0.60 5.06
C TRP A 88 -11.79 -0.29 3.93
N ALA A 89 -10.87 -1.20 4.24
CA ALA A 89 -10.26 -2.10 3.26
C ALA A 89 -11.31 -3.03 2.59
N SER A 90 -12.41 -3.36 3.28
CA SER A 90 -13.48 -4.20 2.74
C SER A 90 -14.11 -3.62 1.47
N GLN A 91 -14.10 -2.30 1.29
CA GLN A 91 -14.65 -1.61 0.12
C GLN A 91 -13.87 -1.87 -1.18
N SER A 92 -12.67 -2.46 -1.06
CA SER A 92 -11.81 -2.78 -2.20
C SER A 92 -11.27 -4.21 -2.17
N ALA A 93 -11.92 -5.11 -1.43
CA ALA A 93 -11.42 -6.46 -1.20
C ALA A 93 -9.98 -6.51 -0.65
N GLY A 94 -9.57 -5.47 0.09
CA GLY A 94 -8.20 -5.27 0.54
C GLY A 94 -7.17 -5.08 -0.58
N LEU A 95 -7.57 -4.78 -1.83
CA LEU A 95 -6.67 -4.69 -2.98
C LEU A 95 -5.95 -3.35 -3.11
N LEU A 96 -6.48 -2.28 -2.54
CA LEU A 96 -5.82 -0.98 -2.53
C LEU A 96 -4.69 -0.96 -1.50
N GLY A 97 -3.45 -1.04 -1.97
CA GLY A 97 -2.26 -0.97 -1.13
C GLY A 97 -1.90 0.45 -0.67
N ARG A 98 -2.47 1.46 -1.34
CA ARG A 98 -2.26 2.90 -1.11
C ARG A 98 -3.57 3.65 -0.99
N SER A 99 -4.55 3.08 -0.30
CA SER A 99 -5.68 3.87 0.20
C SER A 99 -5.16 5.01 1.11
N PRO A 100 -5.89 6.15 1.22
CA PRO A 100 -5.39 7.34 1.94
C PRO A 100 -4.88 7.06 3.36
N ASP A 101 -5.54 6.15 4.08
CA ASP A 101 -5.20 5.75 5.45
C ASP A 101 -3.77 5.21 5.60
N TYR A 102 -3.17 4.64 4.55
CA TYR A 102 -1.79 4.17 4.58
C TYR A 102 -0.80 5.32 4.80
N VAL A 103 -0.83 6.35 3.95
CA VAL A 103 0.11 7.48 4.08
C VAL A 103 -0.32 8.44 5.19
N ASN A 104 -1.61 8.54 5.49
CA ASN A 104 -2.08 9.25 6.69
C ASN A 104 -1.46 8.64 7.96
N SER A 105 -1.33 7.30 8.03
CA SER A 105 -0.63 6.62 9.13
C SER A 105 0.85 7.03 9.21
N ALA A 106 1.53 7.23 8.08
CA ALA A 106 2.91 7.70 8.06
C ALA A 106 3.03 9.14 8.58
N ILE A 107 2.19 10.04 8.06
CA ILE A 107 2.17 11.45 8.48
C ILE A 107 1.83 11.55 9.97
N MET A 108 0.83 10.80 10.44
CA MET A 108 0.45 10.71 11.85
C MET A 108 1.62 10.22 12.72
N ALA A 109 2.27 9.11 12.34
CA ALA A 109 3.40 8.55 13.09
C ALA A 109 4.54 9.57 13.24
N MET A 110 4.97 10.17 12.13
CA MET A 110 6.03 11.18 12.12
C MET A 110 5.64 12.42 12.95
N ALA A 111 4.44 12.97 12.76
CA ALA A 111 4.00 14.14 13.53
C ALA A 111 3.81 13.86 15.03
N SER A 112 3.45 12.63 15.40
CA SER A 112 3.37 12.20 16.80
C SER A 112 4.73 12.19 17.51
N TYR A 113 5.81 12.20 16.73
CA TYR A 113 7.20 12.22 17.17
C TYR A 113 7.93 13.50 16.75
N ALA A 114 7.20 14.61 16.54
CA ALA A 114 7.73 15.82 15.93
C ALA A 114 9.07 16.36 16.49
N PRO A 115 9.40 16.29 17.80
CA PRO A 115 10.70 16.76 18.30
C PRO A 115 11.91 16.03 17.70
N PHE A 116 11.74 14.81 17.19
CA PHE A 116 12.78 14.05 16.49
C PHE A 116 13.34 14.74 15.25
N PHE A 117 12.55 15.62 14.62
CA PHE A 117 12.97 16.35 13.41
C PHE A 117 13.76 17.63 13.72
N GLY A 118 14.11 17.89 14.98
CA GLY A 118 14.94 19.03 15.38
C GLY A 118 14.35 20.36 14.93
N GLU A 119 15.12 21.14 14.15
CA GLU A 119 14.68 22.44 13.62
C GLU A 119 13.44 22.35 12.70
N TYR A 120 13.17 21.19 12.12
CA TYR A 120 12.02 20.96 11.24
C TYR A 120 10.79 20.39 11.96
N SER A 121 10.81 20.35 13.30
CA SER A 121 9.71 19.84 14.12
C SER A 121 8.37 20.50 13.78
N ASP A 122 8.35 21.83 13.64
CA ASP A 122 7.12 22.57 13.38
C ASP A 122 6.63 22.38 11.93
N ASN A 123 7.53 22.13 10.98
CA ASN A 123 7.15 21.79 9.60
C ASN A 123 6.40 20.46 9.58
N MET A 124 6.88 19.43 10.29
CA MET A 124 6.19 18.13 10.34
C MET A 124 4.81 18.26 10.99
N LYS A 125 4.68 19.04 12.07
CA LYS A 125 3.36 19.32 12.69
C LYS A 125 2.44 20.04 11.71
N GLN A 126 2.93 21.07 11.02
CA GLN A 126 2.14 21.81 10.04
C GLN A 126 1.68 20.91 8.88
N ILE A 127 2.55 20.05 8.35
CA ILE A 127 2.17 19.08 7.31
C ILE A 127 1.04 18.18 7.79
N TYR A 128 1.10 17.67 9.03
CA TYR A 128 0.05 16.85 9.61
C TYR A 128 -1.26 17.62 9.83
N GLU A 129 -1.20 18.84 10.36
CA GLU A 129 -2.38 19.67 10.56
C GLU A 129 -3.06 20.00 9.24
N GLU A 130 -2.31 20.43 8.22
CA GLU A 130 -2.85 20.67 6.88
C GLU A 130 -3.43 19.39 6.26
N ALA A 131 -2.75 18.25 6.38
CA ALA A 131 -3.22 16.96 5.88
C ALA A 131 -4.57 16.58 6.48
N ARG A 132 -4.71 16.73 7.79
CA ARG A 132 -5.89 16.38 8.55
C ARG A 132 -7.04 17.38 8.31
N GLU A 133 -6.74 18.67 8.23
CA GLU A 133 -7.75 19.71 8.01
C GLU A 133 -8.31 19.73 6.59
N GLN A 134 -7.52 19.30 5.60
CA GLN A 134 -7.92 19.29 4.19
C GLN A 134 -8.29 17.87 3.70
N ASP A 135 -8.11 16.86 4.55
CA ASP A 135 -8.33 15.45 4.25
C ASP A 135 -7.61 15.03 2.95
N TYR A 136 -6.32 15.37 2.88
CA TYR A 136 -5.50 15.15 1.69
C TYR A 136 -5.29 13.67 1.40
N SER A 137 -5.27 13.34 0.11
CA SER A 137 -4.75 12.08 -0.38
C SER A 137 -3.25 12.24 -0.68
N PHE A 138 -2.44 11.29 -0.24
CA PHE A 138 -1.00 11.29 -0.48
C PHE A 138 -0.57 10.06 -1.27
N THR A 139 0.40 10.27 -2.16
CA THR A 139 1.32 9.21 -2.60
C THR A 139 2.65 9.40 -1.87
N HIS A 140 3.55 8.42 -1.94
CA HIS A 140 4.87 8.54 -1.38
C HIS A 140 5.92 7.82 -2.22
N THR A 141 7.18 8.23 -2.04
CA THR A 141 8.32 7.58 -2.70
C THR A 141 9.55 7.54 -1.80
N PHE A 142 10.29 6.42 -1.87
CA PHE A 142 11.46 6.13 -1.03
C PHE A 142 12.47 5.18 -1.69
N ILE A 143 12.34 4.95 -3.00
CA ILE A 143 13.18 4.01 -3.74
C ILE A 143 13.88 4.75 -4.89
N ASN A 144 15.19 4.57 -4.99
CA ASN A 144 15.99 5.16 -6.07
C ASN A 144 15.92 4.31 -7.35
N PRO A 145 16.15 4.92 -8.53
CA PRO A 145 16.25 4.19 -9.79
C PRO A 145 17.23 3.02 -9.72
N GLN A 146 16.84 1.86 -10.26
CA GLN A 146 17.64 0.64 -10.20
C GLN A 146 18.61 0.53 -11.38
N ILE A 147 19.58 1.44 -11.48
CA ILE A 147 20.61 1.37 -12.54
C ILE A 147 21.62 0.25 -12.27
N SER A 148 22.02 0.09 -11.01
CA SER A 148 22.94 -0.96 -10.58
C SER A 148 22.72 -1.29 -9.11
N ARG A 149 22.92 -2.57 -8.76
CA ARG A 149 22.91 -3.04 -7.36
C ARG A 149 24.31 -3.24 -6.78
N LYS A 150 25.35 -2.78 -7.48
CA LYS A 150 26.72 -2.78 -6.94
C LYS A 150 26.77 -1.90 -5.71
N PHE A 151 27.51 -2.33 -4.69
CA PHE A 151 27.64 -1.62 -3.42
C PHE A 151 28.17 -0.18 -3.60
N TYR A 152 29.02 0.03 -4.61
CA TYR A 152 29.56 1.33 -4.99
C TYR A 152 29.20 1.63 -6.44
N TRP A 153 27.94 1.98 -6.69
CA TRP A 153 27.54 2.55 -7.97
C TRP A 153 27.39 4.07 -7.82
N PRO A 154 28.06 4.89 -8.64
CA PRO A 154 27.83 6.32 -8.63
C PRO A 154 26.43 6.61 -9.20
N ASP A 155 25.60 7.33 -8.46
CA ASP A 155 24.26 7.77 -8.91
C ASP A 155 24.33 8.96 -9.89
N GLY A 156 25.29 8.89 -10.81
CA GLY A 156 25.64 9.96 -11.75
C GLY A 156 26.66 10.96 -11.20
N ASP A 157 26.88 12.03 -11.97
CA ASP A 157 27.60 13.25 -11.56
C ASP A 157 26.61 14.44 -11.45
N ASP A 158 27.12 15.68 -11.40
CA ASP A 158 26.26 16.87 -11.33
C ASP A 158 25.54 17.19 -12.65
N GLU A 159 26.02 16.65 -13.79
CA GLU A 159 25.40 16.82 -15.11
C GLU A 159 24.34 15.74 -15.38
N THR A 160 24.55 14.50 -14.91
CA THR A 160 23.61 13.38 -15.09
C THR A 160 23.09 12.84 -13.76
N VAL A 161 22.32 13.65 -13.02
CA VAL A 161 21.73 13.23 -11.74
C VAL A 161 20.69 12.13 -11.93
N ILE A 162 20.97 10.92 -11.43
CA ILE A 162 20.08 9.76 -11.59
C ILE A 162 19.08 9.70 -10.43
N ALA A 163 19.57 9.42 -9.23
CA ALA A 163 18.75 9.40 -8.04
C ALA A 163 18.48 10.84 -7.60
N ALA A 164 17.24 11.13 -7.18
CA ALA A 164 16.88 12.47 -6.75
C ALA A 164 17.81 12.94 -5.61
N LYS A 165 18.42 14.12 -5.78
CA LYS A 165 19.31 14.78 -4.81
C LYS A 165 19.06 16.28 -4.75
N VAL A 166 19.49 16.89 -3.65
CA VAL A 166 19.58 18.36 -3.53
C VAL A 166 20.74 18.85 -4.39
N VAL A 167 20.43 19.66 -5.42
CA VAL A 167 21.45 20.26 -6.29
C VAL A 167 21.79 21.70 -5.90
N LYS A 168 20.92 22.35 -5.12
CA LYS A 168 21.13 23.72 -4.66
C LYS A 168 20.31 24.02 -3.41
N GLU A 169 20.91 24.73 -2.47
CA GLU A 169 20.21 25.40 -1.37
C GLU A 169 19.98 26.87 -1.72
N THR A 170 18.78 27.36 -1.42
CA THR A 170 18.38 28.75 -1.66
C THR A 170 17.71 29.33 -0.41
N PRO A 171 17.62 30.67 -0.29
CA PRO A 171 16.83 31.28 0.78
C PRO A 171 15.37 30.80 0.81
N GLU A 172 14.80 30.43 -0.35
CA GLU A 172 13.42 29.97 -0.47
C GLU A 172 13.25 28.48 -0.10
N GLY A 173 14.27 27.65 -0.31
CA GLY A 173 14.19 26.21 -0.10
C GLY A 173 15.28 25.38 -0.78
N LEU A 174 15.02 24.09 -0.93
CA LEU A 174 15.89 23.12 -1.60
C LEU A 174 15.50 22.96 -3.07
N VAL A 175 16.47 22.90 -3.98
CA VAL A 175 16.23 22.53 -5.38
C VAL A 175 16.59 21.06 -5.58
N ILE A 176 15.61 20.26 -6.01
CA ILE A 176 15.74 18.81 -6.22
C ILE A 176 15.81 18.48 -7.70
N ARG A 177 16.79 17.67 -8.09
CA ARG A 177 16.92 17.13 -9.46
C ARG A 177 17.09 15.62 -9.42
N GLY A 178 16.59 14.93 -10.43
CA GLY A 178 16.76 13.48 -10.64
C GLY A 178 15.43 12.74 -10.56
N ALA A 179 15.46 11.45 -10.25
CA ALA A 179 14.27 10.62 -10.21
C ALA A 179 14.16 9.75 -8.96
N ARG A 180 12.92 9.37 -8.64
CA ARG A 180 12.61 8.23 -7.75
C ARG A 180 11.88 7.17 -8.54
N MET A 181 12.24 5.91 -8.30
CA MET A 181 11.84 4.79 -9.17
C MET A 181 10.33 4.61 -9.24
N LEU A 182 9.64 4.78 -8.10
CA LEU A 182 8.25 4.38 -8.00
C LEU A 182 7.50 5.17 -6.94
N ALA A 183 6.32 5.62 -7.33
CA ALA A 183 5.22 6.06 -6.50
C ALA A 183 3.94 5.40 -7.04
N THR A 184 3.37 4.48 -6.27
CA THR A 184 2.03 3.93 -6.57
C THR A 184 1.00 5.04 -6.41
N GLN A 185 0.07 5.20 -7.37
CA GLN A 185 -0.79 6.38 -7.51
C GLN A 185 -0.03 7.70 -7.72
N GLY A 186 1.19 7.67 -8.26
CA GLY A 186 1.95 8.87 -8.58
C GLY A 186 1.16 9.82 -9.49
N GLY A 187 0.96 11.06 -9.04
CA GLY A 187 0.16 12.07 -9.77
C GLY A 187 -1.35 11.97 -9.56
N LEU A 188 -1.87 10.94 -8.87
CA LEU A 188 -3.30 10.75 -8.61
C LEU A 188 -3.71 11.17 -7.18
N THR A 189 -2.90 12.04 -6.56
CA THR A 189 -3.00 12.44 -5.14
C THR A 189 -2.75 13.94 -4.99
N ASP A 190 -3.21 14.52 -3.88
CA ASP A 190 -3.01 15.94 -3.57
C ASP A 190 -1.54 16.28 -3.35
N GLN A 191 -0.85 15.39 -2.65
CA GLN A 191 0.53 15.58 -2.20
C GLN A 191 1.39 14.36 -2.56
N LEU A 192 2.69 14.63 -2.72
CA LEU A 192 3.77 13.66 -2.77
C LEU A 192 4.58 13.77 -1.48
N LEU A 193 4.59 12.70 -0.68
CA LEU A 193 5.50 12.53 0.45
C LEU A 193 6.81 11.88 -0.02
N VAL A 194 7.91 12.60 0.08
CA VAL A 194 9.24 12.07 -0.22
C VAL A 194 9.92 11.68 1.08
N LEU A 195 10.19 10.39 1.24
CA LEU A 195 10.93 9.85 2.38
C LEU A 195 12.39 9.61 1.97
N PRO A 196 13.32 9.56 2.94
CA PRO A 196 14.70 9.19 2.67
C PRO A 196 14.79 7.81 1.98
N ALA A 197 15.73 7.68 1.05
CA ALA A 197 15.95 6.46 0.28
C ALA A 197 17.39 5.98 0.42
N GLY A 198 17.55 4.66 0.46
CA GLY A 198 18.87 4.03 0.51
C GLY A 198 19.68 4.38 1.76
N SER A 199 20.97 4.08 1.71
CA SER A 199 21.95 4.46 2.72
C SER A 199 23.03 5.25 2.01
N PHE A 200 22.94 6.58 2.09
CA PHE A 200 23.92 7.49 1.51
C PHE A 200 24.76 8.11 2.62
N THR A 201 26.03 8.36 2.32
CA THR A 201 26.90 9.19 3.17
C THR A 201 26.86 10.66 2.76
N ASP A 202 26.47 10.94 1.50
CA ASP A 202 26.33 12.28 0.96
C ASP A 202 24.99 12.91 1.41
N SER A 203 25.09 14.04 2.12
CA SER A 203 23.96 14.77 2.69
C SER A 203 22.95 15.24 1.65
N SER A 204 23.36 15.43 0.39
CA SER A 204 22.47 15.83 -0.70
C SER A 204 21.38 14.79 -1.02
N TYR A 205 21.55 13.53 -0.60
CA TYR A 205 20.55 12.46 -0.72
C TYR A 205 19.73 12.24 0.55
N LEU A 206 20.10 12.91 1.65
CA LEU A 206 19.48 12.75 2.95
C LEU A 206 18.41 13.82 3.14
N PHE A 207 17.22 13.59 2.60
CA PHE A 207 16.11 14.55 2.68
C PHE A 207 14.76 13.87 2.82
N GLY A 208 13.82 14.63 3.41
CA GLY A 208 12.42 14.27 3.53
C GLY A 208 11.53 15.52 3.50
N PHE A 209 10.50 15.50 2.66
CA PHE A 209 9.57 16.61 2.49
C PHE A 209 8.20 16.15 1.98
N SER A 210 7.20 17.03 2.05
CA SER A 210 5.90 16.83 1.38
C SER A 210 5.56 18.03 0.50
N ILE A 211 5.25 17.81 -0.76
CA ILE A 211 4.90 18.88 -1.71
C ILE A 211 3.62 18.56 -2.50
N PRO A 212 2.91 19.58 -3.03
CA PRO A 212 1.80 19.36 -3.95
C PRO A 212 2.22 18.57 -5.18
N SER A 213 1.37 17.66 -5.65
CA SER A 213 1.64 16.86 -6.84
C SER A 213 1.73 17.68 -8.14
N ASN A 214 1.29 18.94 -8.13
CA ASN A 214 1.39 19.87 -9.25
C ASN A 214 2.54 20.89 -9.11
N THR A 215 3.49 20.64 -8.21
CA THR A 215 4.66 21.53 -8.05
C THR A 215 5.41 21.66 -9.39
N PRO A 216 5.78 22.87 -9.84
CA PRO A 216 6.53 23.05 -11.07
C PRO A 216 7.81 22.21 -11.10
N GLY A 217 8.11 21.59 -12.25
CA GLY A 217 9.24 20.66 -12.42
C GLY A 217 8.96 19.22 -11.96
N LEU A 218 7.88 18.97 -11.22
CA LEU A 218 7.49 17.62 -10.81
C LEU A 218 6.63 16.96 -11.89
N SER A 219 6.99 15.73 -12.28
CA SER A 219 6.16 14.92 -13.17
C SER A 219 6.18 13.43 -12.82
N PHE A 220 5.16 12.72 -13.28
CA PHE A 220 4.93 11.31 -13.02
C PHE A 220 4.86 10.55 -14.35
N VAL A 221 5.71 9.54 -14.53
CA VAL A 221 5.74 8.71 -15.73
C VAL A 221 5.16 7.34 -15.37
N CYS A 222 3.91 7.10 -15.77
CA CYS A 222 3.16 5.90 -15.45
C CYS A 222 3.61 4.70 -16.29
N ARG A 223 3.54 3.52 -15.68
CA ARG A 223 3.46 2.26 -16.44
C ARG A 223 2.17 2.18 -17.26
N PRO A 224 2.04 1.21 -18.19
CA PRO A 224 0.77 0.94 -18.86
C PRO A 224 -0.38 0.67 -17.88
N SER A 225 -1.58 1.14 -18.24
CA SER A 225 -2.80 0.92 -17.44
C SER A 225 -3.33 -0.50 -17.63
N TYR A 226 -3.84 -1.10 -16.54
CA TYR A 226 -4.60 -2.34 -16.60
C TYR A 226 -6.11 -2.10 -16.65
N ALA A 227 -6.56 -0.84 -16.53
CA ALA A 227 -7.96 -0.44 -16.44
C ALA A 227 -8.54 0.17 -17.72
N GLU A 228 -7.69 0.67 -18.63
CA GLU A 228 -8.11 1.50 -19.78
C GLU A 228 -9.20 0.85 -20.66
N ASN A 229 -9.08 -0.46 -20.94
CA ASN A 229 -10.04 -1.22 -21.74
C ASN A 229 -10.85 -2.22 -20.91
N ALA A 230 -10.80 -2.10 -19.58
CA ALA A 230 -11.36 -3.06 -18.66
C ALA A 230 -12.87 -2.83 -18.45
N SER A 231 -13.67 -3.88 -18.65
CA SER A 231 -15.08 -3.90 -18.26
C SER A 231 -15.23 -4.49 -16.86
N THR A 232 -16.29 -4.14 -16.14
CA THR A 232 -16.58 -4.68 -14.80
C THR A 232 -16.99 -6.15 -14.83
N PHE A 233 -17.31 -6.71 -16.00
CA PHE A 233 -17.55 -8.15 -16.18
C PHE A 233 -16.25 -8.90 -16.48
N ASP A 234 -15.47 -8.43 -17.46
CA ASP A 234 -14.28 -9.14 -17.97
C ASP A 234 -13.05 -8.97 -17.07
N GLN A 235 -12.97 -7.83 -16.38
CA GLN A 235 -11.86 -7.43 -15.52
C GLN A 235 -12.40 -6.71 -14.27
N PRO A 236 -13.16 -7.43 -13.43
CA PRO A 236 -13.92 -6.83 -12.33
C PRO A 236 -13.05 -6.14 -11.29
N LEU A 237 -11.76 -6.47 -11.18
CA LEU A 237 -10.86 -5.87 -10.20
C LEU A 237 -10.02 -4.77 -10.84
N ALA A 238 -9.37 -5.05 -11.98
CA ALA A 238 -8.49 -4.09 -12.64
C ALA A 238 -9.25 -2.81 -13.05
N SER A 239 -10.50 -2.94 -13.52
CA SER A 239 -11.32 -1.80 -13.96
C SER A 239 -11.65 -0.79 -12.84
N ARG A 240 -11.48 -1.18 -11.58
CA ARG A 240 -11.83 -0.37 -10.39
C ARG A 240 -10.62 -0.07 -9.52
N PHE A 241 -9.70 -1.01 -9.38
CA PHE A 241 -8.68 -1.01 -8.34
C PHE A 241 -7.25 -0.90 -8.87
N ASP A 242 -7.05 -0.67 -10.17
CA ASP A 242 -5.70 -0.38 -10.69
C ASP A 242 -5.18 0.96 -10.18
N GLU A 243 -4.28 0.90 -9.20
CA GLU A 243 -3.71 2.07 -8.54
C GLU A 243 -2.74 2.86 -9.43
N GLY A 244 -2.25 2.25 -10.52
CA GLY A 244 -1.14 2.79 -11.30
C GLY A 244 0.18 2.81 -10.50
N ASP A 245 1.30 2.75 -11.22
CA ASP A 245 2.63 2.90 -10.63
C ASP A 245 3.45 3.83 -11.54
N ALA A 246 4.04 4.87 -10.97
CA ALA A 246 4.74 5.89 -11.75
C ALA A 246 6.15 6.15 -11.23
N MET A 247 7.09 6.35 -12.14
CA MET A 247 8.37 6.98 -11.81
C MET A 247 8.12 8.46 -11.50
N VAL A 248 8.80 8.99 -10.49
CA VAL A 248 8.72 10.39 -10.11
C VAL A 248 9.95 11.11 -10.65
N VAL A 249 9.75 12.18 -11.41
CA VAL A 249 10.82 12.98 -12.01
C VAL A 249 10.81 14.37 -11.39
N PHE A 250 11.97 14.79 -10.90
CA PHE A 250 12.24 16.13 -10.39
C PHE A 250 13.15 16.85 -11.39
N ASP A 251 12.58 17.81 -12.10
CA ASP A 251 13.30 18.73 -12.99
C ASP A 251 13.43 20.09 -12.28
N ASP A 252 14.53 20.26 -11.52
CA ASP A 252 14.82 21.45 -10.71
C ASP A 252 13.64 21.95 -9.86
N VAL A 253 13.05 21.01 -9.10
CA VAL A 253 11.89 21.29 -8.27
C VAL A 253 12.30 22.07 -7.03
N LEU A 254 11.76 23.28 -6.86
CA LEU A 254 11.91 24.06 -5.63
C LEU A 254 10.97 23.51 -4.53
N VAL A 255 11.57 23.02 -3.45
CA VAL A 255 10.89 22.57 -2.23
C VAL A 255 11.06 23.65 -1.16
N PRO A 256 9.99 24.39 -0.81
CA PRO A 256 10.08 25.45 0.20
C PRO A 256 10.52 24.90 1.57
N TRP A 257 11.29 25.68 2.35
CA TRP A 257 11.76 25.25 3.68
C TRP A 257 10.64 24.75 4.60
N LYS A 258 9.45 25.38 4.56
CA LYS A 258 8.27 24.94 5.33
C LYS A 258 7.73 23.53 4.99
N ARG A 259 8.16 22.96 3.86
CA ARG A 259 7.77 21.62 3.40
C ARG A 259 8.81 20.55 3.73
N VAL A 260 10.00 20.95 4.18
CA VAL A 260 11.10 20.07 4.57
C VAL A 260 10.91 19.64 6.02
N PHE A 261 10.89 18.34 6.28
CA PHE A 261 10.91 17.80 7.65
C PHE A 261 12.25 17.13 8.01
N LEU A 262 13.11 16.88 7.02
CA LEU A 262 14.42 16.28 7.21
C LEU A 262 15.36 16.75 6.10
N TYR A 263 16.57 17.20 6.46
CA TYR A 263 17.64 17.45 5.50
C TYR A 263 19.02 17.31 6.16
N GLY A 264 19.95 16.63 5.48
CA GLY A 264 21.37 16.55 5.83
C GLY A 264 21.74 15.70 7.05
N ASP A 265 20.77 15.31 7.88
CA ASP A 265 21.02 14.56 9.11
C ASP A 265 20.98 13.04 8.89
N SER A 266 22.15 12.40 8.97
CA SER A 266 22.30 10.95 8.80
C SER A 266 21.72 10.12 9.95
N GLU A 267 21.72 10.64 11.17
CA GLU A 267 21.21 9.93 12.35
C GLU A 267 19.68 9.89 12.31
N ILE A 268 19.04 11.06 12.13
CA ILE A 268 17.60 11.17 11.93
C ILE A 268 17.17 10.32 10.73
N THR A 269 17.91 10.36 9.62
CA THR A 269 17.60 9.54 8.44
C THR A 269 17.60 8.04 8.75
N SER A 270 18.63 7.56 9.45
CA SER A 270 18.80 6.14 9.73
C SER A 270 17.76 5.61 10.71
N ASN A 271 17.34 6.45 11.66
CA ASN A 271 16.46 6.05 12.76
C ASN A 271 14.98 6.39 12.52
N LEU A 272 14.65 7.18 11.48
CA LEU A 272 13.30 7.66 11.16
C LEU A 272 12.22 6.58 11.27
N LYS A 273 12.46 5.39 10.70
CA LYS A 273 11.47 4.31 10.65
C LYS A 273 11.15 3.71 12.01
N THR A 274 12.19 3.53 12.84
CA THR A 274 12.09 2.83 14.12
C THR A 274 11.61 3.79 15.20
N ASP A 275 12.25 4.95 15.33
CA ASP A 275 12.08 5.84 16.49
C ASP A 275 10.73 6.56 16.44
N THR A 276 10.30 6.98 15.25
CA THR A 276 8.97 7.60 15.07
C THR A 276 7.82 6.60 15.08
N GLY A 277 8.10 5.29 15.07
CA GLY A 277 7.10 4.24 14.90
C GLY A 277 6.50 4.17 13.48
N LEU A 278 7.02 4.94 12.52
CA LEU A 278 6.58 4.96 11.12
C LEU A 278 6.46 3.56 10.52
N GLU A 279 7.48 2.72 10.68
CA GLU A 279 7.45 1.35 10.16
C GLU A 279 6.35 0.51 10.82
N ALA A 280 6.21 0.60 12.13
CA ALA A 280 5.19 -0.15 12.87
C ALA A 280 3.78 0.22 12.41
N PHE A 281 3.46 1.51 12.29
CA PHE A 281 2.12 1.93 11.86
C PHE A 281 1.79 1.58 10.40
N LEU A 282 2.77 1.67 9.50
CA LEU A 282 2.57 1.26 8.10
C LEU A 282 2.38 -0.26 7.96
N LEU A 283 3.16 -1.05 8.69
CA LEU A 283 2.98 -2.51 8.73
C LEU A 283 1.65 -2.89 9.40
N TYR A 284 1.22 -2.15 10.41
CA TYR A 284 -0.06 -2.36 11.08
C TYR A 284 -1.26 -2.14 10.14
N GLN A 285 -1.23 -1.06 9.35
CA GLN A 285 -2.23 -0.83 8.29
C GLN A 285 -2.19 -1.97 7.27
N SER A 286 -0.99 -2.30 6.79
CA SER A 286 -0.81 -3.30 5.75
C SER A 286 -1.30 -4.68 6.16
N ALA A 287 -0.94 -5.15 7.35
CA ALA A 287 -1.31 -6.47 7.84
C ALA A 287 -2.84 -6.60 8.00
N ASN A 288 -3.51 -5.56 8.48
CA ASN A 288 -4.98 -5.55 8.59
C ASN A 288 -5.66 -5.55 7.22
N ARG A 289 -5.15 -4.78 6.24
CA ARG A 289 -5.64 -4.84 4.86
C ARG A 289 -5.38 -6.21 4.20
N GLN A 290 -4.22 -6.81 4.44
CA GLN A 290 -3.88 -8.16 3.96
C GLN A 290 -4.81 -9.22 4.52
N LEU A 291 -5.23 -9.08 5.79
CA LEU A 291 -6.22 -9.98 6.37
C LEU A 291 -7.54 -9.93 5.60
N VAL A 292 -8.06 -8.72 5.32
CA VAL A 292 -9.26 -8.54 4.50
C VAL A 292 -9.08 -9.14 3.10
N LYS A 293 -7.94 -8.91 2.45
CA LYS A 293 -7.63 -9.54 1.15
C LYS A 293 -7.69 -11.07 1.22
N THR A 294 -7.21 -11.64 2.32
CA THR A 294 -7.21 -13.10 2.54
C THR A 294 -8.62 -13.65 2.76
N GLU A 295 -9.49 -12.90 3.43
CA GLU A 295 -10.92 -13.24 3.57
C GLU A 295 -11.63 -13.28 2.21
N TRP A 296 -11.33 -12.34 1.32
CA TRP A 296 -11.85 -12.35 -0.04
C TRP A 296 -11.32 -13.53 -0.85
N ILE A 297 -10.03 -13.87 -0.74
CA ILE A 297 -9.47 -15.07 -1.38
C ILE A 297 -10.17 -16.33 -0.87
N LEU A 298 -10.41 -16.44 0.44
CA LEU A 298 -11.14 -17.57 1.02
C LEU A 298 -12.56 -17.67 0.47
N GLY A 299 -13.27 -16.55 0.36
CA GLY A 299 -14.61 -16.50 -0.23
C GLY A 299 -14.62 -16.94 -1.70
N ILE A 300 -13.68 -16.44 -2.51
CA ILE A 300 -13.54 -16.84 -3.91
C ILE A 300 -13.26 -18.35 -4.01
N ALA A 301 -12.30 -18.86 -3.22
CA ALA A 301 -11.95 -20.28 -3.20
C ALA A 301 -13.17 -21.15 -2.85
N GLN A 302 -13.91 -20.79 -1.81
CA GLN A 302 -15.09 -21.54 -1.38
C GLN A 302 -16.20 -21.53 -2.44
N LEU A 303 -16.49 -20.37 -3.04
CA LEU A 303 -17.47 -20.27 -4.12
C LEU A 303 -17.08 -21.10 -5.35
N MET A 304 -15.79 -21.16 -5.69
CA MET A 304 -15.31 -22.00 -6.79
C MET A 304 -15.52 -23.48 -6.48
N VAL A 305 -15.22 -23.91 -5.25
CA VAL A 305 -15.44 -25.28 -4.78
C VAL A 305 -16.93 -25.67 -4.84
N GLU A 306 -17.82 -24.78 -4.39
CA GLU A 306 -19.26 -25.01 -4.44
C GLU A 306 -19.82 -25.00 -5.86
N SER A 307 -19.27 -24.16 -6.76
CA SER A 307 -19.73 -24.07 -8.14
C SER A 307 -19.54 -25.36 -8.95
N LEU A 308 -18.57 -26.19 -8.54
CA LEU A 308 -18.21 -27.46 -9.16
C LEU A 308 -18.57 -28.68 -8.29
N SER A 309 -19.13 -28.46 -7.08
CA SER A 309 -19.43 -29.50 -6.09
C SER A 309 -18.26 -30.42 -5.76
N VAL A 310 -17.06 -29.85 -5.64
CA VAL A 310 -15.81 -30.60 -5.41
C VAL A 310 -15.36 -30.61 -3.95
N ALA A 311 -16.24 -30.24 -3.01
CA ALA A 311 -15.91 -30.07 -1.60
C ALA A 311 -15.53 -31.37 -0.88
N GLU A 312 -15.94 -32.53 -1.40
CA GLU A 312 -15.66 -33.84 -0.80
C GLU A 312 -14.22 -34.33 -1.02
N TYR A 313 -13.52 -33.77 -2.01
CA TYR A 313 -12.15 -34.18 -2.29
C TYR A 313 -11.16 -33.59 -1.28
N GLN A 314 -10.38 -34.46 -0.64
CA GLN A 314 -9.44 -34.08 0.42
C GLN A 314 -8.41 -33.02 -0.04
N HIS A 315 -7.90 -33.14 -1.26
CA HIS A 315 -6.93 -32.17 -1.80
C HIS A 315 -7.54 -30.78 -2.05
N ILE A 316 -8.87 -30.67 -2.14
CA ILE A 316 -9.58 -29.38 -2.22
C ILE A 316 -9.73 -28.79 -0.81
N GLN A 317 -10.16 -29.60 0.15
CA GLN A 317 -10.27 -29.22 1.56
C GLN A 317 -8.94 -28.72 2.13
N GLU A 318 -7.84 -29.40 1.80
CA GLU A 318 -6.47 -29.00 2.15
C GLU A 318 -6.15 -27.58 1.66
N LYS A 319 -6.44 -27.26 0.40
CA LYS A 319 -6.17 -25.95 -0.21
C LYS A 319 -6.99 -24.84 0.43
N VAL A 320 -8.29 -25.06 0.64
CA VAL A 320 -9.16 -24.07 1.31
C VAL A 320 -8.71 -23.86 2.75
N SER A 321 -8.29 -24.94 3.42
CA SER A 321 -7.75 -24.90 4.78
C SER A 321 -6.43 -24.13 4.85
N GLU A 322 -5.57 -24.21 3.83
CA GLU A 322 -4.34 -23.41 3.74
C GLU A 322 -4.63 -21.90 3.72
N VAL A 323 -5.67 -21.46 3.00
CA VAL A 323 -6.11 -20.06 3.01
C VAL A 323 -6.63 -19.66 4.40
N ALA A 324 -7.44 -20.50 5.04
CA ALA A 324 -7.97 -20.24 6.37
C ALA A 324 -6.85 -20.18 7.44
N MET A 325 -5.86 -21.07 7.37
CA MET A 325 -4.69 -21.05 8.25
C MET A 325 -3.88 -19.75 8.08
N ALA A 326 -3.65 -19.33 6.83
CA ALA A 326 -2.94 -18.07 6.56
C ALA A 326 -3.66 -16.86 7.17
N LYS A 327 -5.00 -16.82 7.07
CA LYS A 327 -5.83 -15.80 7.70
C LYS A 327 -5.63 -15.79 9.22
N GLU A 328 -5.79 -16.93 9.89
CA GLU A 328 -5.72 -17.00 11.35
C GLU A 328 -4.30 -16.73 11.89
N ILE A 329 -3.25 -17.17 11.18
CA ILE A 329 -1.86 -16.84 11.52
C ILE A 329 -1.63 -15.32 11.45
N MET A 330 -2.08 -14.66 10.38
CA MET A 330 -1.98 -13.20 10.25
C MET A 330 -2.74 -12.49 11.36
N ASN A 331 -3.97 -12.91 11.65
CA ASN A 331 -4.77 -12.32 12.71
C ASN A 331 -4.09 -12.48 14.08
N GLY A 332 -3.55 -13.67 14.39
CA GLY A 332 -2.81 -13.91 15.63
C GLY A 332 -1.60 -12.99 15.80
N LEU A 333 -0.82 -12.76 14.74
CA LEU A 333 0.33 -11.84 14.79
C LEU A 333 -0.08 -10.37 14.96
N ILE A 334 -1.20 -9.95 14.35
CA ILE A 334 -1.76 -8.60 14.55
C ILE A 334 -2.19 -8.42 16.00
N LEU A 335 -2.94 -9.35 16.57
CA LEU A 335 -3.38 -9.30 17.97
C LEU A 335 -2.19 -9.30 18.94
N ALA A 336 -1.18 -10.14 18.67
CA ALA A 336 0.05 -10.14 19.45
C ALA A 336 0.80 -8.79 19.38
N SER A 337 0.72 -8.09 18.24
CA SER A 337 1.32 -6.76 18.11
C SER A 337 0.61 -5.69 18.95
N GLU A 338 -0.71 -5.83 19.13
CA GLU A 338 -1.53 -4.94 19.95
C GLU A 338 -1.30 -5.18 21.44
N GLU A 339 -1.25 -6.45 21.84
CA GLU A 339 -0.98 -6.84 23.22
C GLU A 339 0.41 -6.41 23.67
N ALA A 340 1.42 -6.59 22.81
CA ALA A 340 2.80 -6.19 23.07
C ALA A 340 3.10 -4.73 22.69
N ALA A 341 2.08 -3.88 22.50
CA ALA A 341 2.26 -2.48 22.19
C ALA A 341 2.88 -1.71 23.36
N ILE A 342 3.75 -0.74 23.06
CA ILE A 342 4.49 0.02 24.07
C ILE A 342 4.24 1.52 23.85
N LYS A 343 4.07 2.26 24.94
CA LYS A 343 4.03 3.72 24.89
C LYS A 343 5.43 4.27 24.70
N ASN A 344 5.61 5.11 23.69
CA ASN A 344 6.85 5.88 23.55
C ASN A 344 6.91 7.05 24.56
N GLU A 345 8.02 7.79 24.55
CA GLU A 345 8.26 8.91 25.46
C GLU A 345 7.23 10.05 25.37
N TYR A 346 6.54 10.18 24.23
CA TYR A 346 5.47 11.16 24.03
C TYR A 346 4.07 10.60 24.30
N GLY A 347 3.98 9.40 24.88
CA GLY A 347 2.73 8.74 25.27
C GLY A 347 1.90 8.22 24.09
N VAL A 348 2.49 8.02 22.92
CA VAL A 348 1.87 7.35 21.76
C VAL A 348 2.01 5.84 21.96
N LEU A 349 0.92 5.10 21.84
CA LEU A 349 0.94 3.64 21.91
C LEU A 349 1.30 3.06 20.54
N VAL A 350 2.50 2.53 20.42
CA VAL A 350 3.04 1.98 19.17
C VAL A 350 2.87 0.45 19.18
N PRO A 351 2.22 -0.16 18.16
CA PRO A 351 2.11 -1.61 18.07
C PRO A 351 3.48 -2.26 17.91
N ASN A 352 3.63 -3.49 18.39
CA ASN A 352 4.93 -4.16 18.37
C ASN A 352 5.44 -4.40 16.94
N GLY A 353 6.48 -3.67 16.55
CA GLY A 353 7.04 -3.73 15.20
C GLY A 353 7.63 -5.10 14.83
N LEU A 354 8.15 -5.87 15.80
CA LEU A 354 8.70 -7.20 15.53
C LEU A 354 7.61 -8.19 15.11
N GLN A 355 6.46 -8.20 15.78
CA GLN A 355 5.33 -9.04 15.40
C GLN A 355 4.76 -8.67 14.03
N LEU A 356 4.68 -7.37 13.75
CA LEU A 356 4.23 -6.87 12.45
C LEU A 356 5.20 -7.22 11.31
N LYS A 357 6.52 -7.19 11.56
CA LYS A 357 7.53 -7.67 10.61
C LYS A 357 7.39 -9.15 10.33
N MET A 358 7.08 -9.97 11.34
CA MET A 358 6.81 -11.41 11.13
C MET A 358 5.56 -11.62 10.28
N ALA A 359 4.47 -10.91 10.57
CA ALA A 359 3.24 -10.97 9.77
C ALA A 359 3.52 -10.61 8.32
N PHE A 360 4.21 -9.49 8.09
CA PHE A 360 4.61 -9.06 6.77
C PHE A 360 5.48 -10.10 6.05
N HIS A 361 6.54 -10.61 6.70
CA HIS A 361 7.43 -11.59 6.08
C HIS A 361 6.72 -12.92 5.76
N TYR A 362 5.85 -13.38 6.64
CA TYR A 362 5.00 -14.53 6.40
C TYR A 362 4.15 -14.29 5.15
N TYR A 363 3.44 -13.16 5.09
CA TYR A 363 2.57 -12.83 3.95
C TYR A 363 3.31 -12.69 2.63
N GLN A 364 4.54 -12.15 2.62
CA GLN A 364 5.39 -12.06 1.43
C GLN A 364 5.60 -13.43 0.75
N LYS A 365 5.72 -14.50 1.55
CA LYS A 365 5.88 -15.88 1.07
C LYS A 365 4.56 -16.56 0.81
N THR A 366 3.54 -16.25 1.61
CA THR A 366 2.25 -16.94 1.58
C THR A 366 1.32 -16.41 0.50
N TYR A 367 1.25 -15.10 0.24
CA TYR A 367 0.33 -14.55 -0.77
C TYR A 367 0.44 -15.19 -2.16
N PRO A 368 1.65 -15.41 -2.72
CA PRO A 368 1.80 -16.10 -4.00
C PRO A 368 1.21 -17.52 -3.99
N ARG A 369 1.31 -18.22 -2.86
CA ARG A 369 0.72 -19.54 -2.67
C ARG A 369 -0.81 -19.44 -2.57
N LEU A 370 -1.36 -18.40 -1.94
CA LEU A 370 -2.80 -18.14 -1.94
C LEU A 370 -3.34 -17.87 -3.35
N ALA A 371 -2.62 -17.11 -4.15
CA ALA A 371 -2.95 -16.91 -5.57
C ALA A 371 -2.86 -18.23 -6.36
N GLU A 372 -1.81 -19.02 -6.14
CA GLU A 372 -1.65 -20.35 -6.75
C GLU A 372 -2.82 -21.28 -6.40
N ILE A 373 -3.28 -21.29 -5.15
CA ILE A 373 -4.44 -22.10 -4.74
C ILE A 373 -5.67 -21.79 -5.60
N LEU A 374 -5.99 -20.52 -5.84
CA LEU A 374 -7.11 -20.16 -6.71
C LEU A 374 -6.90 -20.68 -8.13
N THR A 375 -5.67 -20.60 -8.67
CA THR A 375 -5.37 -21.15 -10.00
C THR A 375 -5.52 -22.67 -10.07
N LEU A 376 -5.12 -23.38 -9.01
CA LEU A 376 -5.27 -24.84 -8.90
C LEU A 376 -6.73 -25.28 -8.75
N LEU A 377 -7.54 -24.50 -8.02
CA LEU A 377 -8.98 -24.75 -7.88
C LEU A 377 -9.72 -24.47 -9.20
N GLY A 378 -9.33 -23.43 -9.93
CA GLY A 378 -10.01 -23.02 -11.15
C GLY A 378 -9.57 -23.76 -12.42
N ALA A 379 -8.31 -24.20 -12.49
CA ALA A 379 -7.72 -24.94 -13.60
C ALA A 379 -8.09 -24.33 -14.98
N SER A 380 -8.57 -25.16 -15.91
CA SER A 380 -8.99 -24.71 -17.25
C SER A 380 -10.19 -23.75 -17.22
N GLY A 381 -10.96 -23.71 -16.13
CA GLY A 381 -12.06 -22.78 -15.93
C GLY A 381 -11.64 -21.32 -15.83
N LEU A 382 -10.36 -21.03 -15.56
CA LEU A 382 -9.79 -19.68 -15.60
C LEU A 382 -9.22 -19.30 -16.96
N ILE A 383 -9.18 -20.25 -17.90
CA ILE A 383 -8.67 -20.03 -19.27
C ILE A 383 -9.83 -19.90 -20.24
N CYS A 384 -10.79 -20.83 -20.17
CA CYS A 384 -12.00 -20.80 -20.99
C CYS A 384 -13.03 -19.88 -20.33
N ILE A 385 -12.77 -18.57 -20.39
CA ILE A 385 -13.62 -17.52 -19.83
C ILE A 385 -14.08 -16.61 -20.98
N PRO A 386 -15.27 -16.82 -21.56
CA PRO A 386 -15.81 -15.90 -22.56
C PRO A 386 -15.96 -14.47 -22.01
N THR A 387 -16.02 -13.49 -22.91
CA THR A 387 -16.29 -12.10 -22.56
C THR A 387 -17.78 -11.86 -22.33
N GLU A 388 -18.13 -10.72 -21.74
CA GLU A 388 -19.54 -10.31 -21.62
C GLU A 388 -20.25 -10.32 -22.97
N LYS A 389 -19.58 -9.79 -24.01
CA LYS A 389 -20.10 -9.69 -25.37
C LYS A 389 -20.34 -11.06 -26.04
N ASP A 390 -19.62 -12.10 -25.64
CA ASP A 390 -19.84 -13.44 -26.18
C ASP A 390 -21.21 -13.99 -25.78
N PHE A 391 -21.72 -13.60 -24.60
CA PHE A 391 -23.08 -13.93 -24.17
C PHE A 391 -24.17 -13.05 -24.83
N GLU A 392 -23.79 -12.10 -25.68
CA GLU A 392 -24.69 -11.33 -26.54
C GLU A 392 -24.61 -11.78 -28.00
N SER A 393 -23.78 -12.78 -28.28
CA SER A 393 -23.55 -13.34 -29.61
C SER A 393 -24.51 -14.49 -29.94
N PRO A 394 -24.55 -14.97 -31.20
CA PRO A 394 -25.28 -16.18 -31.57
C PRO A 394 -24.88 -17.44 -30.77
N ASN A 395 -23.76 -17.41 -30.05
CA ASN A 395 -23.32 -18.52 -29.19
C ASN A 395 -23.94 -18.49 -27.78
N GLU A 396 -24.76 -17.50 -27.43
CA GLU A 396 -25.32 -17.36 -26.07
C GLU A 396 -25.93 -18.67 -25.54
N ALA A 397 -26.77 -19.34 -26.34
CA ALA A 397 -27.45 -20.55 -25.89
C ALA A 397 -26.48 -21.69 -25.56
N VAL A 398 -25.41 -21.87 -26.37
CA VAL A 398 -24.40 -22.90 -26.11
C VAL A 398 -23.55 -22.53 -24.89
N LEU A 399 -23.18 -21.26 -24.71
CA LEU A 399 -22.43 -20.80 -23.55
C LEU A 399 -23.25 -20.97 -22.27
N SER A 400 -24.51 -20.54 -22.28
CA SER A 400 -25.44 -20.65 -21.17
C SER A 400 -25.67 -22.11 -20.74
N HIS A 401 -25.70 -23.04 -21.69
CA HIS A 401 -25.85 -24.47 -21.39
C HIS A 401 -24.55 -25.16 -20.96
N THR A 402 -23.42 -24.87 -21.62
CA THR A 402 -22.17 -25.64 -21.43
C THR A 402 -21.27 -25.10 -20.33
N LEU A 403 -21.41 -23.82 -19.97
CA LEU A 403 -20.55 -23.17 -18.97
C LEU A 403 -21.23 -22.98 -17.62
N GLN A 404 -22.40 -23.58 -17.37
CA GLN A 404 -23.04 -23.56 -16.06
C GLN A 404 -22.24 -24.34 -15.00
N GLY A 405 -22.49 -24.03 -13.73
CA GLY A 405 -22.11 -24.88 -12.60
C GLY A 405 -23.29 -25.74 -12.17
N GLU A 406 -23.08 -26.63 -11.21
CA GLU A 406 -24.20 -27.42 -10.66
C GLU A 406 -25.25 -26.52 -9.98
N ARG A 407 -24.78 -25.40 -9.40
CA ARG A 407 -25.61 -24.45 -8.63
C ARG A 407 -25.59 -23.02 -9.14
N LEU A 408 -24.86 -22.74 -10.22
CA LEU A 408 -24.68 -21.40 -10.78
C LEU A 408 -25.04 -21.38 -12.26
N ALA A 409 -25.78 -20.36 -12.67
CA ALA A 409 -25.92 -20.05 -14.09
C ALA A 409 -24.57 -19.75 -14.73
N ALA A 410 -24.42 -20.01 -16.03
CA ALA A 410 -23.16 -19.83 -16.74
C ALA A 410 -22.56 -18.43 -16.57
N LYS A 411 -23.36 -17.37 -16.71
CA LYS A 411 -22.90 -15.99 -16.53
C LYS A 411 -22.31 -15.74 -15.14
N ASP A 412 -22.94 -16.26 -14.09
CA ASP A 412 -22.47 -16.05 -12.72
C ASP A 412 -21.20 -16.84 -12.42
N LYS A 413 -21.11 -18.09 -12.92
CA LYS A 413 -19.87 -18.87 -12.84
C LYS A 413 -18.73 -18.22 -13.61
N ILE A 414 -18.99 -17.66 -14.80
CA ILE A 414 -17.97 -16.92 -15.55
C ILE A 414 -17.55 -15.65 -14.82
N LYS A 415 -18.46 -14.89 -14.21
CA LYS A 415 -18.10 -13.74 -13.35
C LYS A 415 -17.16 -14.14 -12.20
N LEU A 416 -17.45 -15.26 -11.53
CA LEU A 416 -16.59 -15.78 -10.47
C LEU A 416 -15.19 -16.17 -11.00
N ASN A 417 -15.14 -16.89 -12.12
CA ASN A 417 -13.87 -17.27 -12.75
C ASN A 417 -13.09 -16.05 -13.26
N ARG A 418 -13.78 -15.05 -13.81
CA ARG A 418 -13.20 -13.75 -14.21
C ARG A 418 -12.59 -13.01 -13.03
N MET A 419 -13.26 -13.01 -11.89
CA MET A 419 -12.73 -12.43 -10.65
C MET A 419 -11.48 -13.17 -10.15
N ALA A 420 -11.50 -14.50 -10.13
CA ALA A 420 -10.34 -15.31 -9.74
C ALA A 420 -9.16 -15.11 -10.71
N TRP A 421 -9.42 -15.11 -12.02
CA TRP A 421 -8.42 -14.83 -13.06
C TRP A 421 -7.85 -13.42 -12.93
N ASP A 422 -8.69 -12.40 -12.72
CA ASP A 422 -8.23 -11.02 -12.60
C ASP A 422 -7.43 -10.77 -11.32
N LEU A 423 -7.70 -11.55 -10.25
CA LEU A 423 -6.91 -11.51 -9.02
C LEU A 423 -5.54 -12.19 -9.14
N THR A 424 -5.35 -13.10 -10.10
CA THR A 424 -4.19 -14.02 -10.11
C THR A 424 -3.37 -14.02 -11.40
N MET A 425 -4.02 -14.06 -12.56
CA MET A 425 -3.40 -14.34 -13.85
C MET A 425 -3.33 -13.11 -14.77
N SER A 426 -4.21 -12.13 -14.60
CA SER A 426 -4.16 -10.89 -15.38
C SER A 426 -2.92 -10.06 -15.06
N SER A 427 -2.61 -9.04 -15.86
CA SER A 427 -1.53 -8.10 -15.55
C SER A 427 -1.74 -7.42 -14.19
N PHE A 428 -2.99 -7.13 -13.81
CA PHE A 428 -3.35 -6.62 -12.49
C PHE A 428 -3.07 -7.66 -11.39
N GLY A 429 -3.57 -8.89 -11.52
CA GLY A 429 -3.35 -9.96 -10.55
C GLY A 429 -1.86 -10.31 -10.36
N SER A 430 -1.11 -10.36 -11.46
CA SER A 430 0.34 -10.57 -11.43
C SER A 430 1.07 -9.42 -10.73
N ARG A 431 0.66 -8.16 -10.99
CA ARG A 431 1.17 -6.99 -10.26
C ARG A 431 0.84 -7.07 -8.77
N GLN A 432 -0.36 -7.49 -8.38
CA GLN A 432 -0.73 -7.69 -6.97
C GLN A 432 0.19 -8.71 -6.29
N THR A 433 0.52 -9.81 -6.96
CA THR A 433 1.50 -10.78 -6.45
C THR A 433 2.89 -10.17 -6.26
N LEU A 434 3.38 -9.40 -7.23
CA LEU A 434 4.68 -8.71 -7.09
C LEU A 434 4.65 -7.67 -5.97
N TYR A 435 3.55 -6.93 -5.87
CA TYR A 435 3.32 -5.94 -4.83
C TYR A 435 3.43 -6.58 -3.44
N GLU A 436 2.64 -7.62 -3.14
CA GLU A 436 2.66 -8.25 -1.80
C GLU A 436 4.02 -8.89 -1.47
N ARG A 437 4.81 -9.27 -2.48
CA ARG A 437 6.19 -9.74 -2.28
C ARG A 437 7.14 -8.62 -1.87
N LEU A 438 7.01 -7.41 -2.42
CA LEU A 438 8.11 -6.43 -2.42
C LEU A 438 7.75 -5.03 -1.87
N PHE A 439 6.47 -4.69 -1.66
CA PHE A 439 6.06 -3.29 -1.44
C PHE A 439 6.69 -2.63 -0.21
N PHE A 440 7.06 -3.41 0.80
CA PHE A 440 7.68 -2.93 2.04
C PHE A 440 9.15 -3.32 2.20
N GLY A 441 9.77 -3.87 1.14
CA GLY A 441 11.19 -4.21 1.12
C GLY A 441 11.50 -5.58 0.54
N ASP A 442 12.80 -5.82 0.35
CA ASP A 442 13.35 -7.07 -0.16
C ASP A 442 13.12 -8.24 0.83
N PRO A 443 12.54 -9.38 0.39
CA PRO A 443 12.38 -10.60 1.17
C PRO A 443 13.67 -11.13 1.81
N VAL A 444 14.84 -10.72 1.36
CA VAL A 444 16.14 -11.04 1.98
C VAL A 444 16.45 -10.12 3.16
N ARG A 445 16.09 -8.83 3.09
CA ARG A 445 16.41 -7.85 4.14
C ARG A 445 15.49 -7.98 5.35
N THR A 446 14.22 -8.35 5.15
CA THR A 446 13.27 -8.52 6.26
C THR A 446 13.72 -9.58 7.28
N PRO A 447 14.13 -10.80 6.88
CA PRO A 447 14.69 -11.80 7.80
C PRO A 447 15.95 -11.35 8.51
N VAL A 448 16.83 -10.59 7.85
CA VAL A 448 18.04 -10.04 8.50
C VAL A 448 17.64 -9.07 9.61
N SER A 449 16.67 -8.19 9.36
CA SER A 449 16.13 -7.32 10.40
C SER A 449 15.49 -8.10 11.55
N ILE A 450 14.71 -9.16 11.26
CA ILE A 450 14.13 -10.03 12.29
C ILE A 450 15.24 -10.73 13.08
N TYR A 451 16.26 -11.27 12.43
CA TYR A 451 17.40 -11.90 13.08
C TYR A 451 18.07 -10.95 14.07
N SER A 452 18.32 -9.69 13.67
CA SER A 452 18.92 -8.69 14.54
C SER A 452 18.00 -8.30 15.72
N MET A 453 16.70 -8.14 15.48
CA MET A 453 15.74 -7.67 16.49
C MET A 453 15.26 -8.75 17.46
N TYR A 454 15.24 -10.03 17.05
CA TYR A 454 14.63 -11.09 17.85
C TYR A 454 15.48 -11.40 19.09
N PRO A 455 14.89 -11.44 20.31
CA PRO A 455 15.61 -11.78 21.52
C PRO A 455 16.00 -13.27 21.51
N LYS A 456 17.30 -13.55 21.38
CA LYS A 456 17.83 -14.92 21.26
C LYS A 456 18.56 -15.40 22.52
N GLU A 457 19.04 -14.48 23.35
CA GLU A 457 19.90 -14.82 24.50
C GLU A 457 19.20 -15.73 25.50
N SER A 458 17.93 -15.48 25.84
CA SER A 458 17.20 -16.35 26.79
C SER A 458 17.01 -17.78 26.29
N ALA A 459 16.91 -18.00 24.98
CA ALA A 459 16.86 -19.34 24.40
C ALA A 459 18.24 -20.01 24.42
N LYS A 460 19.29 -19.24 24.12
CA LYS A 460 20.70 -19.69 24.20
C LYS A 460 21.08 -20.07 25.63
N GLU A 461 20.75 -19.25 26.62
CA GLU A 461 21.00 -19.49 28.04
C GLU A 461 20.34 -20.79 28.54
N LYS A 462 19.12 -21.11 28.09
CA LYS A 462 18.46 -22.38 28.43
C LYS A 462 19.25 -23.59 27.94
N VAL A 463 19.80 -23.52 26.73
CA VAL A 463 20.62 -24.60 26.16
C VAL A 463 21.94 -24.71 26.89
N LEU A 464 22.62 -23.59 27.14
CA LEU A 464 23.88 -23.55 27.89
C LEU A 464 23.71 -24.12 29.30
N SER A 465 22.65 -23.71 30.01
CA SER A 465 22.31 -24.23 31.33
C SER A 465 22.04 -25.73 31.30
N PHE A 466 21.28 -26.22 30.31
CA PHE A 466 21.00 -27.65 30.15
C PHE A 466 22.28 -28.47 29.89
N LEU A 467 23.23 -27.91 29.13
CA LEU A 467 24.50 -28.55 28.82
C LEU A 467 25.58 -28.31 29.90
N SER A 468 25.31 -27.50 30.92
CA SER A 468 26.30 -27.03 31.89
C SER A 468 27.54 -26.41 31.22
N ILE A 469 27.33 -25.62 30.16
CA ILE A 469 28.37 -24.89 29.44
C ILE A 469 28.33 -23.42 29.85
N ASP A 470 29.43 -22.92 30.39
CA ASP A 470 29.68 -21.49 30.55
C ASP A 470 30.44 -20.98 29.32
N LEU A 471 29.85 -20.02 28.60
CA LEU A 471 30.54 -19.30 27.52
C LEU A 471 31.25 -18.09 28.15
N GLU A 472 32.59 -18.09 28.12
CA GLU A 472 33.41 -16.92 28.44
C GLU A 472 33.24 -15.78 27.43
#